data_AF-A0A8W8I0T8-F1
#
_entry.id   AF-A0A8W8I0T8-F1
#
_cell.length_a   1.000
_cell.length_b   1.000
_cell.length_c   1.000
_cell.angle_alpha   90.00
_cell.angle_beta   90.00
_cell.angle_gamma   90.00
#
_symmetry.space_group_name_H-M   'P 1'
#
loop_
_entity.id
_entity.type
_entity.pdbx_description
1 polymer ?
#
loop_
_entity_poly.entity_id
_entity_poly.type
_entity_poly.pdbx_seq_one_letter_code
_entity_poly.pdbx_strand_id
1 'polypeptide(L)'
;NLISKREGFPVEEQIILYAGKPLQDEYELTKLNDLSTLDIEVRMLGGKVHGSLARAGKVKGQTPKVEKQEKKKQKTGRAKRRMQYNRRFGVVVSTFGRRKGPNANS
;
A
#
# COMPACT_ATOMS: atom_id res chain seq x y z
N ASN A 1 -1.60 17.49 -41.35
CA ASN A 1 -1.60 16.13 -40.76
C ASN A 1 -1.64 15.03 -41.81
N LEU A 2 -0.58 14.92 -42.62
CA LEU A 2 -0.43 13.81 -43.57
C LEU A 2 0.01 12.52 -42.86
N ILE A 3 0.85 12.67 -41.83
CA ILE A 3 1.45 11.57 -41.06
C ILE A 3 0.40 10.81 -40.26
N SER A 4 -0.43 11.49 -39.46
CA SER A 4 -1.53 10.84 -38.73
C SER A 4 -2.52 10.10 -39.63
N LYS A 5 -2.79 10.61 -40.85
CA LYS A 5 -3.63 9.90 -41.83
C LYS A 5 -2.98 8.65 -42.41
N ARG A 6 -1.64 8.60 -42.48
CA ARG A 6 -0.87 7.50 -43.06
C ARG A 6 -0.59 6.40 -42.03
N GLU A 7 -0.22 6.79 -40.83
CA GLU A 7 0.14 5.87 -39.73
C GLU A 7 -1.09 5.39 -38.94
N GLY A 8 -2.23 6.08 -39.07
CA GLY A 8 -3.49 5.69 -38.42
C GLY A 8 -3.57 5.99 -36.92
N PHE A 9 -2.54 6.62 -36.33
CA PHE A 9 -2.52 7.03 -34.93
C PHE A 9 -2.98 8.48 -34.74
N PRO A 10 -3.67 8.80 -33.64
CA PRO A 10 -3.96 10.19 -33.24
C PRO A 10 -2.67 10.98 -33.06
N VAL A 11 -2.71 12.29 -33.38
CA VAL A 11 -1.54 13.18 -33.22
C VAL A 11 -1.05 13.23 -31.77
N GLU A 12 -1.98 13.15 -30.81
CA GLU A 12 -1.73 13.20 -29.37
C GLU A 12 -0.89 12.01 -28.84
N GLU A 13 -0.90 10.88 -29.56
CA GLU A 13 -0.17 9.67 -29.17
C GLU A 13 1.20 9.57 -29.82
N GLN A 14 1.48 10.44 -30.80
CA GLN A 14 2.74 10.48 -31.54
C GLN A 14 3.78 11.32 -30.79
N ILE A 15 5.00 10.82 -30.74
CA ILE A 15 6.20 11.57 -30.34
C ILE A 15 7.10 11.68 -31.55
N ILE A 16 7.64 12.87 -31.78
CA ILE A 16 8.75 13.09 -32.69
C ILE A 16 10.03 13.16 -31.86
N LEU A 17 11.03 12.33 -32.20
CA LEU A 17 12.35 12.33 -31.57
C LEU A 17 13.42 12.82 -32.55
N TYR A 18 14.39 13.53 -32.02
CA TYR A 18 15.66 13.85 -32.69
C TYR A 18 16.81 13.37 -31.82
N ALA A 19 17.70 12.55 -32.37
CA ALA A 19 18.82 11.94 -31.64
C ALA A 19 18.37 11.26 -30.32
N GLY A 20 17.24 10.54 -30.36
CA GLY A 20 16.67 9.83 -29.22
C GLY A 20 16.04 10.72 -28.14
N LYS A 21 15.86 12.03 -28.39
CA LYS A 21 15.21 12.96 -27.47
C LYS A 21 13.88 13.45 -28.05
N PRO A 22 12.78 13.43 -27.27
CA PRO A 22 11.50 13.95 -27.73
C PRO A 22 11.60 15.46 -27.94
N LEU A 23 11.10 15.93 -29.08
CA LEU A 23 10.99 17.35 -29.40
C LEU A 23 9.76 17.96 -28.72
N GLN A 24 9.86 19.24 -28.38
CA GLN A 24 8.73 20.06 -27.91
C GLN A 24 8.00 20.68 -29.11
N ASP A 25 6.73 21.03 -28.94
CA ASP A 25 5.89 21.55 -30.01
C ASP A 25 6.42 22.87 -30.60
N GLU A 26 7.12 23.67 -29.80
CA GLU A 26 7.72 24.94 -30.20
C GLU A 26 9.12 24.81 -30.84
N TYR A 27 9.59 23.58 -31.10
CA TYR A 27 10.92 23.36 -31.65
C TYR A 27 10.99 23.73 -33.14
N GLU A 28 11.80 24.73 -33.48
CA GLU A 28 12.02 25.17 -34.86
C GLU A 28 12.89 24.17 -35.64
N LEU A 29 12.33 23.59 -36.72
CA LEU A 29 13.03 22.63 -37.58
C LEU A 29 14.25 23.23 -38.30
N THR A 30 14.31 24.55 -38.45
CA THR A 30 15.46 25.26 -39.04
C THR A 30 16.74 25.15 -38.20
N LYS A 31 16.62 24.74 -36.94
CA LYS A 31 17.77 24.51 -36.04
C LYS A 31 18.38 23.12 -36.21
N LEU A 32 17.75 22.25 -36.99
CA LEU A 32 18.30 20.93 -37.31
C LEU A 32 19.32 21.04 -38.43
N ASN A 33 20.33 20.18 -38.40
CA ASN A 33 21.33 20.13 -39.47
C ASN A 33 20.70 19.51 -40.72
N ASP A 34 21.25 19.86 -41.89
CA ASP A 34 20.88 19.19 -43.15
C ASP A 34 21.08 17.68 -43.03
N LEU A 35 20.10 16.93 -43.56
CA LEU A 35 20.05 15.45 -43.51
C LEU A 35 19.88 14.84 -42.11
N SER A 36 19.43 15.63 -41.12
CA SER A 36 19.03 15.12 -39.81
C SER A 36 17.88 14.11 -39.94
N THR A 37 17.97 13.00 -39.19
CA THR A 37 16.91 11.98 -39.11
C THR A 37 16.00 12.27 -37.93
N LEU A 38 14.69 12.21 -38.16
CA LEU A 38 13.66 12.32 -37.14
C LEU A 38 12.95 10.98 -37.01
N ASP A 39 12.79 10.51 -35.78
CA ASP A 39 12.06 9.29 -35.49
C ASP A 39 10.65 9.66 -35.05
N ILE A 40 9.63 8.94 -35.54
CA ILE A 40 8.25 9.12 -35.13
C ILE A 40 7.83 7.83 -34.45
N GLU A 41 7.54 7.93 -33.15
CA GLU A 41 7.17 6.78 -32.31
C GLU A 41 5.80 7.01 -31.66
N VAL A 42 5.14 5.92 -31.27
CA VAL A 42 3.87 5.97 -30.52
C VAL A 42 4.15 5.65 -29.06
N ARG A 43 3.58 6.45 -28.14
CA ARG A 43 3.70 6.19 -26.70
C ARG A 43 3.00 4.87 -26.33
N MET A 44 3.74 3.94 -25.75
CA MET A 44 3.15 2.76 -25.10
C MET A 44 2.42 3.19 -23.82
N LEU A 45 1.09 3.04 -23.80
CA LEU A 45 0.29 3.20 -22.59
C LEU A 45 0.44 1.95 -21.68
N GLY A 46 1.02 2.15 -20.50
CA GLY A 46 1.05 1.13 -19.43
C GLY A 46 2.39 0.42 -19.26
N GLY A 47 3.03 0.65 -18.11
CA GLY A 47 4.24 -0.06 -17.66
C GLY A 47 3.98 -0.89 -16.40
N LYS A 48 4.86 -1.87 -16.14
CA LYS A 48 4.80 -2.78 -14.99
C LYS A 48 4.87 -1.99 -13.67
N VAL A 49 3.72 -1.77 -13.03
CA VAL A 49 3.66 -1.19 -11.67
C VAL A 49 4.17 -2.23 -10.67
N HIS A 50 5.28 -1.94 -9.99
CA HIS A 50 5.86 -2.84 -8.98
C HIS A 50 4.97 -2.87 -7.72
N GLY A 51 4.55 -4.07 -7.32
CA GLY A 51 3.74 -4.29 -6.12
C GLY A 51 2.24 -4.34 -6.41
N SER A 52 1.77 -5.47 -6.94
CA SER A 52 0.33 -5.65 -7.20
C SER A 52 -0.47 -5.72 -5.89
N LEU A 53 -1.66 -5.12 -5.90
CA LEU A 53 -2.63 -5.16 -4.80
C LEU A 53 -3.28 -6.55 -4.63
N ALA A 54 -2.90 -7.54 -5.44
CA ALA A 54 -3.51 -8.87 -5.49
C ALA A 54 -3.47 -9.65 -4.16
N ARG A 55 -2.62 -9.24 -3.21
CA ARG A 55 -2.48 -9.89 -1.89
C ARG A 55 -3.15 -9.12 -0.75
N ALA A 56 -3.80 -7.98 -1.03
CA ALA A 56 -4.48 -7.19 -0.01
C ALA A 56 -5.58 -8.02 0.67
N GLY A 57 -5.56 -8.08 2.01
CA GLY A 57 -6.59 -8.79 2.78
C GLY A 57 -6.50 -10.31 2.83
N LYS A 58 -5.53 -10.96 2.15
CA LYS A 58 -5.39 -12.43 2.11
C LYS A 58 -5.47 -13.08 3.50
N VAL A 59 -4.71 -12.57 4.46
CA VAL A 59 -4.66 -13.14 5.82
C VAL A 59 -5.98 -12.94 6.56
N LYS A 60 -6.65 -11.79 6.39
CA LYS A 60 -7.94 -11.50 7.03
C LYS A 60 -9.08 -12.38 6.49
N GLY A 61 -9.00 -12.80 5.23
CA GLY A 61 -9.98 -13.71 4.61
C GLY A 61 -9.69 -15.19 4.91
N GLN A 62 -8.44 -15.57 5.12
CA GLN A 62 -8.06 -16.94 5.46
C GLN A 62 -8.30 -17.28 6.93
N THR A 63 -8.23 -16.32 7.84
CA THR A 63 -8.43 -16.61 9.27
C THR A 63 -9.89 -16.91 9.57
N PRO A 64 -10.21 -18.00 10.29
CA PRO A 64 -11.59 -18.32 10.67
C PRO A 64 -12.16 -17.19 11.52
N LYS A 65 -13.39 -16.78 11.21
CA LYS A 65 -14.08 -15.74 11.96
C LYS A 65 -14.62 -16.32 13.28
N VAL A 66 -13.83 -16.25 14.33
CA VAL A 66 -14.26 -16.67 15.67
C VAL A 66 -15.23 -15.64 16.26
N GLU A 67 -16.44 -16.08 16.60
CA GLU A 67 -17.44 -15.26 17.27
C GLU A 67 -17.02 -14.91 18.70
N LYS A 68 -17.46 -13.75 19.18
CA LYS A 68 -17.19 -13.35 20.56
C LYS A 68 -18.13 -14.13 21.49
N GLN A 69 -17.55 -14.98 22.33
CA GLN A 69 -18.29 -15.60 23.42
C GLN A 69 -18.82 -14.54 24.40
N GLU A 70 -20.02 -14.75 24.91
CA GLU A 70 -20.58 -13.90 25.96
C GLU A 70 -19.76 -14.04 27.24
N LYS A 71 -19.18 -12.92 27.69
CA LYS A 71 -18.44 -12.84 28.96
C LYS A 71 -19.22 -11.96 29.92
N LYS A 72 -19.24 -12.34 31.20
CA LYS A 72 -19.81 -11.52 32.27
C LYS A 72 -19.24 -10.09 32.20
N LYS A 73 -20.14 -9.09 32.23
CA LYS A 73 -19.74 -7.67 32.23
C LYS A 73 -18.75 -7.41 33.37
N GLN A 74 -17.59 -6.86 33.04
CA GLN A 74 -16.61 -6.51 34.07
C GLN A 74 -17.15 -5.37 34.92
N LYS A 75 -16.93 -5.45 36.24
CA LYS A 75 -17.19 -4.32 37.14
C LYS A 75 -16.35 -3.12 36.69
N THR A 76 -16.90 -1.91 36.84
CA THR A 76 -16.23 -0.64 36.50
C THR A 76 -16.07 0.25 37.75
N GLY A 77 -15.31 1.35 37.62
CA GLY A 77 -15.14 2.36 38.67
C GLY A 77 -14.53 1.84 39.98
N ARG A 78 -15.04 2.36 41.10
CA ARG A 78 -14.57 2.03 42.46
C ARG A 78 -14.64 0.53 42.76
N ALA A 79 -15.68 -0.15 42.28
CA ALA A 79 -15.84 -1.59 42.46
C ALA A 79 -14.73 -2.39 41.76
N LYS A 80 -14.30 -1.97 40.55
CA LYS A 80 -13.16 -2.59 39.85
C LYS A 80 -11.85 -2.36 40.60
N ARG A 81 -11.62 -1.14 41.10
CA ARG A 81 -10.40 -0.77 41.85
C ARG A 81 -10.27 -1.56 43.15
N ARG A 82 -11.36 -1.73 43.92
CA ARG A 82 -11.38 -2.57 45.13
C ARG A 82 -11.00 -4.02 44.82
N MET A 83 -11.56 -4.59 43.75
CA MET A 83 -11.23 -5.95 43.31
C MET A 83 -9.75 -6.09 42.92
N GLN A 84 -9.20 -5.12 42.20
CA GLN A 84 -7.78 -5.10 41.82
C GLN A 84 -6.85 -5.03 43.03
N TYR A 85 -7.16 -4.18 44.02
CA TYR A 85 -6.39 -4.07 45.26
C TYR A 85 -6.38 -5.39 46.02
N ASN A 86 -7.56 -5.99 46.23
CA ASN A 86 -7.67 -7.27 46.91
C ASN A 86 -6.88 -8.38 46.17
N ARG A 87 -6.93 -8.42 44.84
CA ARG A 87 -6.18 -9.40 44.02
C ARG A 87 -4.67 -9.18 43.98
N ARG A 88 -4.17 -7.97 44.24
CA ARG A 88 -2.74 -7.64 44.16
C ARG A 88 -2.06 -7.59 45.52
N PHE A 89 -2.78 -7.13 46.54
CA PHE A 89 -2.20 -6.77 47.84
C PHE A 89 -2.96 -7.38 49.02
N GLY A 90 -4.30 -7.51 48.95
CA GLY A 90 -5.10 -7.94 50.10
C GLY A 90 -5.14 -9.45 50.35
N VAL A 91 -5.54 -10.23 49.34
CA VAL A 91 -5.74 -11.70 49.44
C VAL A 91 -4.46 -12.47 49.08
N VAL A 92 -3.42 -11.78 48.61
CA VAL A 92 -2.17 -12.40 48.16
C VAL A 92 -1.27 -12.66 49.35
N VAL A 93 -1.31 -13.87 49.90
CA VAL A 93 -0.24 -14.37 50.78
C VAL A 93 0.97 -14.72 49.91
N SER A 94 2.17 -14.29 50.30
CA SER A 94 3.41 -14.64 49.60
C SER A 94 3.70 -16.13 49.79
N THR A 95 3.17 -16.95 48.89
CA THR A 95 3.53 -18.38 48.82
C THR A 95 5.01 -18.53 48.46
N PHE A 96 5.65 -19.56 48.99
CA PHE A 96 7.06 -19.84 48.70
C PHE A 96 7.26 -20.12 47.19
N GLY A 97 8.32 -19.57 46.60
CA GLY A 97 8.64 -19.73 45.17
C GLY A 97 8.58 -18.43 44.34
N ARG A 98 8.82 -18.53 43.04
CA ARG A 98 8.85 -17.38 42.12
C ARG A 98 7.45 -16.84 41.88
N ARG A 99 7.28 -15.51 41.99
CA ARG A 99 5.99 -14.84 41.75
C ARG A 99 5.51 -15.09 40.32
N LYS A 100 4.36 -15.77 40.15
CA LYS A 100 3.69 -15.92 38.84
C LYS A 100 2.99 -14.63 38.41
N GLY A 101 3.01 -14.37 37.11
CA GLY A 101 2.33 -13.21 36.51
C GLY A 101 0.80 -13.40 36.44
N PRO A 102 0.03 -12.31 36.32
CA PRO A 102 -1.44 -12.34 36.35
C PRO A 102 -2.11 -13.01 35.14
N ASN A 103 -1.36 -13.33 34.09
CA ASN A 103 -1.85 -14.00 32.88
C ASN A 103 -0.89 -15.13 32.46
N ALA A 104 -0.33 -15.85 33.45
CA ALA A 104 0.46 -17.04 33.20
C ALA A 104 -0.49 -18.20 32.84
N ASN A 105 -0.26 -18.86 31.70
CA ASN A 105 -1.06 -19.98 31.21
C ASN A 105 -0.46 -21.35 31.61
N SER A 106 0.37 -21.38 32.65
CA SER A 106 1.10 -22.56 33.14
C SER A 106 0.53 -23.13 34.43
#